data_AF-A0A423W6Y1-F1
#
_entry.id   AF-A0A423W6Y1-F1
#
_cell.length_a   1.000
_cell.length_b   1.000
_cell.length_c   1.000
_cell.angle_alpha   90.00
_cell.angle_beta   90.00
_cell.angle_gamma   90.00
#
_symmetry.space_group_name_H-M   'P 1'
#
loop_
_entity.id
_entity.type
_entity.pdbx_description
1 polymer ?
#
loop_
_entity_poly.entity_id
_entity_poly.type
_entity_poly.pdbx_seq_one_letter_code
_entity_poly.pdbx_strand_id
1 'polypeptide(L)'
;MTPKVDYVFTRDYLDNNRINLTHCLWTKVFGYVIHPKVPSKQPDLRVADVGMIPSNISFKHWDVKQELPEELTVAFDIVRVRFLSFVLLNGEVQGLVEKLFRMLKPGGYLQWGEPDMETLRMEQAGTGLETESLKQLF
;
A
#
# COMPACT_ATOMS: atom_id res chain seq x y z
N MET A 1 -5.47 6.78 -29.98
CA MET A 1 -5.50 7.48 -28.68
C MET A 1 -5.89 6.47 -27.63
N THR A 2 -4.99 6.18 -26.68
CA THR A 2 -5.26 5.29 -25.54
C THR A 2 -6.38 5.93 -24.71
N PRO A 3 -7.40 5.17 -24.25
CA PRO A 3 -8.45 5.73 -23.42
C PRO A 3 -7.80 6.36 -22.18
N LYS A 4 -8.24 7.56 -21.82
CA LYS A 4 -7.83 8.21 -20.58
C LYS A 4 -8.33 7.30 -19.46
N VAL A 5 -7.41 6.59 -18.81
CA VAL A 5 -7.76 5.71 -17.69
C VAL A 5 -8.37 6.62 -16.63
N ASP A 6 -9.66 6.44 -16.35
CA ASP A 6 -10.44 7.26 -15.44
C ASP A 6 -10.09 6.87 -13.99
N TYR A 7 -8.84 7.17 -13.62
CA TYR A 7 -8.33 6.93 -12.28
C TYR A 7 -8.66 8.15 -11.41
N VAL A 8 -9.28 7.90 -10.26
CA VAL A 8 -9.87 8.95 -9.41
C VAL A 8 -8.83 9.93 -8.85
N PHE A 9 -7.56 9.51 -8.75
CA PHE A 9 -6.47 10.37 -8.29
C PHE A 9 -5.67 10.90 -9.47
N THR A 10 -5.36 12.18 -9.44
CA THR A 10 -4.53 12.80 -10.46
C THR A 10 -3.08 12.35 -10.28
N ARG A 11 -2.24 12.54 -11.30
CA ARG A 11 -0.80 12.22 -11.25
C ARG A 11 0.04 13.49 -11.20
N ASP A 12 -0.48 14.50 -10.53
CA ASP A 12 0.13 15.82 -10.47
C ASP A 12 1.04 16.00 -9.23
N TYR A 13 1.59 17.19 -9.09
CA TYR A 13 2.49 17.53 -7.99
C TYR A 13 1.79 17.49 -6.62
N LEU A 14 0.50 17.85 -6.55
CA LEU A 14 -0.26 17.84 -5.30
C LEU A 14 -0.49 16.39 -4.83
N ASP A 15 -0.82 15.50 -5.75
CA ASP A 15 -0.96 14.07 -5.44
C ASP A 15 0.36 13.41 -5.05
N ASN A 16 1.49 13.84 -5.63
CA ASN A 16 2.80 13.38 -5.19
C ASN A 16 3.10 13.82 -3.75
N ASN A 17 2.82 15.07 -3.40
CA ASN A 17 2.96 15.59 -2.04
C ASN A 17 2.07 14.84 -1.05
N ARG A 18 0.82 14.53 -1.43
CA ARG A 18 -0.09 13.71 -0.61
C ARG A 18 0.53 12.35 -0.29
N ILE A 19 1.10 11.66 -1.28
CA ILE A 19 1.73 10.34 -1.08
C ILE A 19 2.95 10.45 -0.16
N ASN A 20 3.82 11.45 -0.38
CA ASN A 20 5.00 11.67 0.47
C ASN A 20 4.62 12.02 1.92
N LEU A 21 3.62 12.89 2.10
CA LEU A 21 3.09 13.22 3.42
C LEU A 21 2.48 11.98 4.09
N THR A 22 1.69 11.20 3.36
CA THR A 22 1.10 9.95 3.86
C THR A 22 2.19 8.99 4.30
N HIS A 23 3.28 8.83 3.51
CA HIS A 23 4.43 8.02 3.91
C HIS A 23 5.12 8.55 5.18
N CYS A 24 5.33 9.87 5.27
CA CYS A 24 5.94 10.50 6.43
C CYS A 24 5.09 10.31 7.70
N LEU A 25 3.79 10.53 7.61
CA LEU A 25 2.86 10.32 8.73
C LEU A 25 2.84 8.84 9.13
N TRP A 26 2.79 7.93 8.16
CA TRP A 26 2.80 6.49 8.42
C TRP A 26 4.05 6.06 9.19
N THR A 27 5.22 6.49 8.75
CA THR A 27 6.48 6.14 9.43
C THR A 27 6.59 6.74 10.83
N LYS A 28 6.04 7.94 11.05
CA LYS A 28 5.95 8.55 12.39
C LYS A 28 4.98 7.83 13.32
N VAL A 29 3.79 7.46 12.82
CA VAL A 29 2.75 6.80 13.62
C VAL A 29 3.18 5.42 14.08
N PHE A 30 3.69 4.59 13.16
CA PHE A 30 4.11 3.23 13.50
C PHE A 30 5.51 3.18 14.14
N GLY A 31 6.33 4.22 13.97
CA GLY A 31 7.73 4.24 14.43
C GLY A 31 8.65 3.34 13.60
N TYR A 32 8.15 2.71 12.54
CA TYR A 32 8.93 1.85 11.66
C TYR A 32 8.40 1.84 10.22
N VAL A 33 9.30 1.60 9.27
CA VAL A 33 8.99 1.29 7.85
C VAL A 33 8.81 -0.24 7.71
N ILE A 34 9.84 -0.93 8.20
CA ILE A 34 10.04 -2.34 8.54
C ILE A 34 9.42 -2.81 9.87
N HIS A 35 8.38 -3.65 9.97
CA HIS A 35 8.03 -4.15 11.32
C HIS A 35 9.25 -4.83 11.98
N PRO A 36 9.62 -4.54 13.24
CA PRO A 36 10.89 -4.99 13.84
C PRO A 36 11.13 -6.49 13.88
N LYS A 37 10.05 -7.29 13.87
CA LYS A 37 10.12 -8.76 13.80
C LYS A 37 10.54 -9.30 12.43
N VAL A 38 10.47 -8.48 11.37
CA VAL A 38 10.83 -8.90 10.02
C VAL A 38 12.33 -8.66 9.82
N PRO A 39 13.12 -9.70 9.51
CA PRO A 39 14.56 -9.55 9.27
C PRO A 39 14.83 -8.66 8.05
N SER A 40 15.51 -7.52 8.25
CA SER A 40 15.73 -6.52 7.19
C SER A 40 17.19 -6.29 6.81
N LYS A 41 18.15 -6.94 7.49
CA LYS A 41 19.60 -6.75 7.31
C LYS A 41 20.30 -7.89 6.57
N GLN A 42 19.54 -8.74 5.87
CA GLN A 42 20.13 -9.84 5.11
C GLN A 42 20.70 -9.32 3.78
N PRO A 43 21.88 -9.81 3.34
CA PRO A 43 22.55 -9.30 2.14
C PRO A 43 21.74 -9.51 0.84
N ASP A 44 20.96 -10.60 0.76
CA ASP A 44 20.22 -11.00 -0.45
C ASP A 44 18.69 -10.85 -0.30
N LEU A 45 18.25 -9.93 0.57
CA LEU A 45 16.83 -9.72 0.88
C LEU A 45 16.05 -9.24 -0.36
N ARG A 46 15.02 -9.99 -0.78
CA ARG A 46 14.14 -9.59 -1.89
C ARG A 46 12.83 -9.03 -1.35
N VAL A 47 12.60 -7.75 -1.60
CA VAL A 47 11.40 -7.00 -1.20
C VAL A 47 10.61 -6.58 -2.44
N ALA A 48 9.31 -6.84 -2.45
CA ALA A 48 8.38 -6.22 -3.38
C ALA A 48 7.71 -5.01 -2.71
N ASP A 49 7.86 -3.81 -3.29
CA ASP A 49 7.21 -2.56 -2.87
C ASP A 49 6.96 -1.66 -4.10
N VAL A 50 6.16 -0.62 -3.94
CA VAL A 50 5.81 0.35 -5.00
C VAL A 50 6.44 1.72 -4.69
N GLY A 51 7.57 2.08 -5.30
CA GLY A 51 8.21 3.41 -5.08
C GLY A 51 9.57 3.66 -5.78
N MET A 52 9.96 4.93 -5.93
CA MET A 52 11.12 5.47 -6.69
C MET A 52 12.52 5.04 -6.17
N ILE A 53 13.55 5.07 -7.05
CA ILE A 53 14.69 4.14 -7.10
C ILE A 53 16.04 4.72 -6.60
N PRO A 54 16.70 4.08 -5.62
CA PRO A 54 18.13 3.74 -5.62
C PRO A 54 18.39 2.47 -6.46
N SER A 55 19.61 2.29 -7.01
CA SER A 55 19.95 1.30 -8.07
C SER A 55 19.60 -0.18 -7.81
N ASN A 56 19.21 -0.55 -6.59
CA ASN A 56 18.78 -1.88 -6.19
C ASN A 56 17.25 -2.11 -6.29
N ILE A 57 16.48 -1.16 -6.82
CA ILE A 57 15.03 -1.32 -7.04
C ILE A 57 14.75 -1.58 -8.53
N SER A 58 13.89 -2.56 -8.79
CA SER A 58 13.35 -2.85 -10.12
C SER A 58 11.83 -2.72 -10.11
N PHE A 59 11.27 -2.16 -11.18
CA PHE A 59 9.83 -2.06 -11.35
C PHE A 59 9.32 -3.15 -12.29
N LYS A 60 8.18 -3.72 -11.92
CA LYS A 60 7.38 -4.60 -12.77
C LYS A 60 5.95 -4.08 -12.84
N HIS A 61 5.39 -4.13 -14.03
CA HIS A 61 3.98 -3.85 -14.22
C HIS A 61 3.20 -5.17 -14.14
N TRP A 62 2.27 -5.25 -13.20
CA TRP A 62 1.36 -6.37 -13.05
C TRP A 62 0.01 -5.86 -12.53
N ASP A 63 -1.07 -6.28 -13.18
CA ASP A 63 -2.43 -6.11 -12.68
C ASP A 63 -2.75 -7.28 -11.74
N VAL A 64 -2.92 -6.96 -10.46
CA VAL A 64 -3.17 -7.95 -9.40
C VAL A 64 -4.46 -8.75 -9.59
N LYS A 65 -5.37 -8.29 -10.46
CA LYS A 65 -6.60 -9.00 -10.83
C LYS A 65 -6.32 -10.16 -11.80
N GLN A 66 -5.25 -10.08 -12.58
CA GLN A 66 -4.81 -11.13 -13.50
C GLN A 66 -4.12 -12.28 -12.74
N GLU A 67 -3.86 -13.38 -13.45
CA GLU A 67 -3.07 -14.49 -12.90
C GLU A 67 -1.68 -14.02 -12.42
N LEU A 68 -1.17 -14.73 -11.40
CA LEU A 68 0.16 -14.44 -10.85
C LEU A 68 1.24 -14.90 -11.84
N PRO A 69 2.12 -14.01 -12.32
CA PRO A 69 3.24 -14.39 -13.17
C PRO A 69 4.16 -15.40 -12.47
N GLU A 70 4.62 -16.39 -13.22
CA GLU A 70 5.42 -17.49 -12.68
C GLU A 70 6.69 -16.99 -11.99
N GLU A 71 7.32 -15.95 -12.54
CA GLU A 71 8.57 -15.42 -11.99
C GLU A 71 8.41 -14.62 -10.68
N LEU A 72 7.16 -14.33 -10.29
CA LEU A 72 6.84 -13.73 -8.99
C LEU A 72 6.49 -14.80 -7.95
N THR A 73 6.29 -16.05 -8.35
CA THR A 73 5.96 -17.17 -7.46
C THR A 73 7.17 -17.57 -6.63
N VAL A 74 7.02 -17.63 -5.29
CA VAL A 74 8.07 -18.00 -4.33
C VAL A 74 9.36 -17.17 -4.52
N ALA A 75 9.21 -15.91 -4.88
CA ALA A 75 10.32 -15.04 -5.26
C ALA A 75 10.79 -14.09 -4.15
N PHE A 76 9.94 -13.80 -3.17
CA PHE A 76 10.16 -12.71 -2.22
C PHE A 76 10.26 -13.18 -0.77
N ASP A 77 11.17 -12.57 -0.02
CA ASP A 77 11.28 -12.76 1.43
C ASP A 77 10.24 -11.90 2.17
N ILE A 78 9.91 -10.74 1.58
CA ILE A 78 8.90 -9.82 2.08
C ILE A 78 8.04 -9.32 0.92
N VAL A 79 6.73 -9.49 1.05
CA VAL A 79 5.74 -8.84 0.19
C VAL A 79 5.07 -7.75 1.01
N ARG A 80 5.13 -6.51 0.54
CA ARG A 80 4.54 -5.38 1.24
C ARG A 80 3.43 -4.75 0.42
N VAL A 81 2.32 -4.48 1.10
CA VAL A 81 1.11 -3.91 0.51
C VAL A 81 0.64 -2.75 1.39
N ARG A 82 0.27 -1.64 0.76
CA ARG A 82 -0.35 -0.50 1.43
C ARG A 82 -1.40 0.16 0.55
N PHE A 83 -2.50 0.62 1.14
CA PHE A 83 -3.57 1.34 0.46
C PHE A 83 -4.19 0.55 -0.72
N LEU A 84 -4.15 -0.78 -0.66
CA LEU A 84 -4.62 -1.63 -1.74
C LEU A 84 -6.09 -2.00 -1.54
N SER A 85 -6.60 -1.99 -0.30
CA SER A 85 -8.00 -2.29 0.00
C SER A 85 -8.99 -1.40 -0.78
N PHE A 86 -8.65 -0.12 -1.01
CA PHE A 86 -9.50 0.85 -1.70
C PHE A 86 -9.76 0.57 -3.19
N VAL A 87 -9.01 -0.36 -3.80
CA VAL A 87 -9.16 -0.71 -5.22
C VAL A 87 -9.64 -2.15 -5.44
N LEU A 88 -10.08 -2.82 -4.36
CA LEU A 88 -10.57 -4.19 -4.38
C LEU A 88 -12.05 -4.25 -4.02
N LEU A 89 -12.77 -5.14 -4.69
CA LEU A 89 -14.11 -5.56 -4.27
C LEU A 89 -13.99 -6.66 -3.21
N ASN A 90 -15.01 -6.81 -2.35
CA ASN A 90 -15.02 -7.82 -1.28
C ASN A 90 -14.73 -9.24 -1.79
N GLY A 91 -15.31 -9.61 -2.95
CA GLY A 91 -15.08 -10.92 -3.57
C GLY A 91 -13.68 -11.13 -4.16
N GLU A 92 -12.89 -10.07 -4.34
CA GLU A 92 -11.53 -10.11 -4.91
C GLU A 92 -10.45 -10.29 -3.84
N VAL A 93 -10.75 -9.98 -2.57
CA VAL A 93 -9.78 -9.96 -1.46
C VAL A 93 -9.13 -11.32 -1.26
N GLN A 94 -9.94 -12.39 -1.18
CA GLN A 94 -9.40 -13.73 -0.93
C GLN A 94 -8.42 -14.17 -2.02
N GLY A 95 -8.83 -14.05 -3.30
CA GLY A 95 -7.99 -14.44 -4.43
C GLY A 95 -6.71 -13.62 -4.50
N LEU A 96 -6.75 -12.34 -4.15
CA LEU A 96 -5.54 -11.52 -4.04
C LEU A 96 -4.61 -12.01 -2.92
N VAL A 97 -5.15 -12.23 -1.72
CA VAL A 97 -4.37 -12.71 -0.56
C VAL A 97 -3.65 -14.00 -0.91
N GLU A 98 -4.34 -14.95 -1.56
CA GLU A 98 -3.74 -16.20 -2.03
C GLU A 98 -2.57 -15.96 -2.99
N LYS A 99 -2.71 -15.04 -3.95
CA LYS A 99 -1.60 -14.66 -4.85
C LYS A 99 -0.42 -14.04 -4.09
N LEU A 100 -0.67 -13.16 -3.13
CA LEU A 100 0.39 -12.53 -2.31
C LEU A 100 1.14 -13.57 -1.48
N PHE A 101 0.45 -14.58 -0.93
CA PHE A 101 1.11 -15.68 -0.23
C PHE A 101 1.91 -16.58 -1.17
N ARG A 102 1.42 -16.85 -2.38
CA ARG A 102 2.18 -17.60 -3.41
C ARG A 102 3.46 -16.89 -3.84
N MET A 103 3.55 -15.58 -3.70
CA MET A 103 4.76 -14.81 -3.98
C MET A 103 5.87 -15.01 -2.93
N LEU A 104 5.51 -15.43 -1.71
CA LEU A 104 6.44 -15.56 -0.60
C LEU A 104 7.25 -16.86 -0.67
N LYS A 105 8.53 -16.75 -0.37
CA LYS A 105 9.37 -17.91 -0.02
C LYS A 105 8.88 -18.54 1.30
N PRO A 106 9.18 -19.83 1.56
CA PRO A 106 8.92 -20.43 2.86
C PRO A 106 9.53 -19.59 4.00
N GLY A 107 8.72 -19.25 4.99
CA GLY A 107 9.12 -18.37 6.10
C GLY A 107 9.12 -16.86 5.78
N GLY A 108 8.67 -16.47 4.59
CA GLY A 108 8.53 -15.07 4.18
C GLY A 108 7.40 -14.33 4.90
N TYR A 109 7.42 -13.01 4.82
CA TYR A 109 6.50 -12.13 5.53
C TYR A 109 5.61 -11.32 4.58
N LEU A 110 4.30 -11.37 4.81
CA LEU A 110 3.37 -10.40 4.27
C LEU A 110 3.24 -9.23 5.25
N GLN A 111 3.60 -8.02 4.81
CA GLN A 111 3.37 -6.79 5.57
C GLN A 111 2.27 -5.98 4.89
N TRP A 112 1.05 -6.07 5.42
CA TRP A 112 -0.11 -5.32 4.95
C TRP A 112 -0.35 -4.11 5.86
N GLY A 113 -0.37 -2.89 5.31
CA GLY A 113 -0.73 -1.68 6.05
C GLY A 113 -1.90 -0.92 5.43
N GLU A 114 -3.02 -0.84 6.13
CA GLU A 114 -4.20 -0.03 5.72
C GLU A 114 -4.59 0.95 6.82
N PRO A 115 -5.23 2.08 6.47
CA PRO A 115 -5.92 2.87 7.48
C PRO A 115 -7.02 2.02 8.11
N ASP A 116 -7.15 2.12 9.42
CA ASP A 116 -8.31 1.60 10.12
C ASP A 116 -9.52 2.48 9.76
N MET A 117 -10.31 2.01 8.80
CA MET A 117 -11.53 2.67 8.38
C MET A 117 -12.72 2.36 9.30
N GLU A 118 -12.61 1.33 10.14
CA GLU A 118 -13.67 0.96 11.09
C GLU A 118 -13.74 1.95 12.26
N THR A 119 -12.58 2.42 12.73
CA THR A 119 -12.51 3.38 13.83
C THR A 119 -12.21 4.82 13.41
N LEU A 120 -12.16 5.08 12.09
CA LEU A 120 -11.96 6.41 11.54
C LEU A 120 -13.05 7.35 12.05
N ARG A 121 -12.63 8.39 12.76
CA ARG A 121 -13.52 9.44 13.29
C ARG A 121 -12.86 10.80 13.13
N MET A 122 -13.68 11.83 12.91
CA MET A 122 -13.22 13.21 12.91
C MET A 122 -13.28 13.75 14.34
N GLU A 123 -12.15 14.25 14.83
CA GLU A 123 -12.07 14.93 16.12
C GLU A 123 -11.99 16.44 15.91
N GLN A 124 -12.82 17.19 16.65
CA GLN A 124 -12.78 18.66 16.61
C GLN A 124 -11.57 19.16 17.42
N ALA A 125 -10.83 20.12 16.85
CA ALA A 125 -9.71 20.74 17.55
C ALA A 125 -10.14 21.63 18.73
N GLY A 126 -11.40 22.05 18.79
CA GLY A 126 -11.96 22.89 19.85
C GLY A 126 -13.45 23.18 19.65
N THR A 127 -14.11 23.69 20.69
CA THR A 127 -15.52 24.06 20.64
C THR A 127 -15.74 25.32 19.80
N GLY A 128 -16.79 25.33 18.97
CA GLY A 128 -17.18 26.50 18.16
C GLY A 128 -16.62 26.56 16.74
N LEU A 129 -15.88 25.53 16.30
CA LEU A 129 -15.44 25.40 14.91
C LEU A 129 -16.58 24.85 14.04
N GLU A 130 -16.78 25.44 12.87
CA GLU A 130 -17.80 24.98 11.92
C GLU A 130 -17.44 23.60 11.36
N THR A 131 -18.41 22.67 11.40
CA THR A 131 -18.23 21.30 10.92
C THR A 131 -19.20 20.90 9.81
N GLU A 132 -19.99 21.84 9.27
CA GLU A 132 -21.04 21.52 8.29
C GLU A 132 -20.48 20.93 7.00
N SER A 133 -19.34 21.43 6.52
CA SER A 133 -18.64 20.88 5.36
C SER A 133 -18.04 19.50 5.61
N LEU A 134 -17.71 19.16 6.86
CA LEU A 134 -17.21 17.82 7.22
C LEU A 134 -18.31 16.75 7.18
N LYS A 135 -19.56 17.13 7.48
CA LYS A 135 -20.71 16.22 7.40
C LYS A 135 -21.03 15.78 5.97
N GLN A 136 -20.54 16.49 4.95
CA GLN A 136 -20.76 16.14 3.54
C GLN A 136 -19.79 15.07 3.03
N LEU A 137 -18.79 14.70 3.84
CA LEU A 137 -17.78 13.72 3.47
C LEU A 137 -18.20 12.27 3.74
N PHE A 138 -19.34 12.05 4.42
CA PHE A 138 -19.88 10.72 4.75
C PHE A 138 -21.41 10.68 4.62
#